data_AF-A0AB74KQM3-F1
#
_entry.id   AF-A0AB74KQM3-F1
#
_cell.length_a   1.000
_cell.length_b   1.000
_cell.length_c   1.000
_cell.angle_alpha   90.00
_cell.angle_beta   90.00
_cell.angle_gamma   90.00
#
_symmetry.space_group_name_H-M   'P 1'
#
loop_
_entity.id
_entity.type
_entity.pdbx_description
1 polymer ?
#
loop_
_entity_poly.entity_id
_entity_poly.type
_entity_poly.pdbx_seq_one_letter_code
_entity_poly.pdbx_strand_id
1 'polypeptide(L)'
;MSDFTDTILKLLSALTGIKTALKLLLMSIFLIAFVFYIKVDKEIDTSILNTIVFAVSASLAFLLVELLYFFIDMNKKRKTKKAQTLKLEKQKKDFLESYNRYKPFIDPNSRVILKELSIKPYPIETDNDGLRNLLEHRFIEPLENVGLRMAFFKLNPIINNQVVSDWESEIKNELQKFESKFKNFNEVLNCMRSDLKDAPTLDGEIYDRFNIISN
;
A
#
# COMPACT_ATOMS: atom_id res chain seq x y z
N MET A 1 -24.53 56.27 2.52
CA MET A 1 -24.02 55.42 1.41
C MET A 1 -22.75 54.62 1.79
N SER A 2 -22.34 54.56 3.07
CA SER A 2 -21.17 53.79 3.55
C SER A 2 -21.49 52.36 3.98
N ASP A 3 -22.69 52.13 4.50
CA ASP A 3 -23.00 50.89 5.25
C ASP A 3 -23.21 49.68 4.32
N PHE A 4 -23.56 49.94 3.07
CA PHE A 4 -23.80 48.92 2.05
C PHE A 4 -22.48 48.28 1.58
N THR A 5 -21.46 49.10 1.32
CA THR A 5 -20.12 48.65 0.93
C THR A 5 -19.43 47.89 2.04
N ASP A 6 -19.64 48.32 3.29
CA ASP A 6 -19.07 47.69 4.48
C ASP A 6 -19.70 46.32 4.77
N THR A 7 -20.99 46.17 4.47
CA THR A 7 -21.72 44.89 4.55
C THR A 7 -21.27 43.93 3.44
N ILE A 8 -21.05 44.44 2.22
CA ILE A 8 -20.54 43.64 1.09
C ILE A 8 -19.13 43.11 1.39
N LEU A 9 -18.25 43.95 1.94
CA LEU A 9 -16.90 43.54 2.35
C LEU A 9 -16.90 42.48 3.44
N LYS A 10 -17.79 42.59 4.43
CA LYS A 10 -17.96 41.56 5.48
C LYS A 10 -18.50 40.24 4.91
N LEU A 11 -19.38 40.30 3.92
CA LEU A 11 -19.92 39.11 3.24
C LEU A 11 -18.84 38.40 2.42
N LEU A 12 -18.02 39.16 1.68
CA LEU A 12 -16.88 38.66 0.92
C LEU A 12 -15.79 38.07 1.83
N SER A 13 -15.56 38.68 3.00
CA SER A 13 -14.56 38.21 3.96
C SER A 13 -14.95 36.91 4.68
N ALA A 14 -16.24 36.58 4.77
CA ALA A 14 -16.72 35.33 5.37
C ALA A 14 -16.68 34.12 4.42
N LEU A 15 -16.25 34.33 3.16
CA LEU A 15 -16.44 33.43 2.02
C LEU A 15 -15.24 32.48 1.77
N THR A 16 -14.65 31.89 2.81
CA THR A 16 -13.42 31.07 2.67
C THR A 16 -13.66 29.56 2.60
N GLY A 17 -14.86 29.10 2.21
CA GLY A 17 -15.06 27.66 1.99
C GLY A 17 -16.35 27.22 1.28
N ILE A 18 -16.23 26.11 0.55
CA ILE A 18 -17.28 25.40 -0.20
C ILE A 18 -18.64 25.30 0.52
N LYS A 19 -18.64 24.95 1.82
CA LYS A 19 -19.89 24.83 2.60
C LYS A 19 -20.60 26.17 2.76
N THR A 20 -19.86 27.27 2.78
CA THR A 20 -20.37 28.64 2.90
C THR A 20 -20.80 29.18 1.54
N ALA A 21 -20.04 28.89 0.48
CA ALA A 21 -20.41 29.25 -0.89
C ALA A 21 -21.75 28.61 -1.31
N LEU A 22 -21.96 27.33 -0.98
CA LEU A 22 -23.21 26.63 -1.27
C LEU A 22 -24.39 27.24 -0.50
N LYS A 23 -24.19 27.60 0.78
CA LYS A 23 -25.20 28.28 1.60
C LYS A 23 -25.57 29.66 1.03
N LEU A 24 -24.59 30.41 0.53
CA LEU A 24 -24.82 31.72 -0.07
C LEU A 24 -25.48 31.65 -1.44
N LEU A 25 -25.17 30.62 -2.25
CA LEU A 25 -25.90 30.36 -3.47
C LEU A 25 -27.36 29.99 -3.17
N LEU A 26 -27.61 29.11 -2.21
CA LEU A 26 -28.95 28.77 -1.74
C LEU A 26 -29.71 30.00 -1.22
N MET A 27 -29.04 30.82 -0.41
CA MET A 27 -29.60 32.07 0.11
C MET A 27 -29.88 33.07 -1.02
N SER A 28 -29.02 33.16 -2.02
CA SER A 28 -29.21 34.02 -3.19
C SER A 28 -30.38 33.55 -4.06
N ILE A 29 -30.50 32.25 -4.33
CA ILE A 29 -31.64 31.67 -5.06
C ILE A 29 -32.93 31.88 -4.27
N PHE A 30 -32.90 31.68 -2.95
CA PHE A 30 -34.03 31.94 -2.08
C PHE A 30 -34.46 33.41 -2.14
N LEU A 31 -33.50 34.34 -2.19
CA LEU A 31 -33.77 35.78 -2.27
C LEU A 31 -34.34 36.18 -3.65
N ILE A 32 -33.86 35.58 -4.74
CA ILE A 32 -34.49 35.72 -6.07
C ILE A 32 -35.92 35.21 -6.04
N ALA A 33 -36.16 34.00 -5.53
CA ALA A 33 -37.48 33.38 -5.48
C ALA A 33 -38.45 34.21 -4.63
N PHE A 34 -37.97 34.74 -3.50
CA PHE A 34 -38.71 35.65 -2.64
C PHE A 34 -39.06 36.97 -3.34
N VAL A 35 -38.14 37.54 -4.11
CA VAL A 35 -38.40 38.76 -4.88
C VAL A 35 -39.34 38.51 -6.05
N PHE A 36 -39.23 37.38 -6.76
CA PHE A 36 -40.22 36.99 -7.77
C PHE A 36 -41.61 36.79 -7.16
N TYR A 37 -41.70 36.18 -5.98
CA TYR A 37 -42.95 36.00 -5.23
C TYR A 37 -43.57 37.36 -4.84
N ILE A 38 -42.78 38.32 -4.36
CA ILE A 38 -43.28 39.66 -4.01
C ILE A 38 -43.60 40.51 -5.24
N LYS A 39 -42.87 40.35 -6.34
CA LYS A 39 -43.09 41.11 -7.59
C LYS A 39 -44.42 40.77 -8.27
N VAL A 40 -45.00 39.60 -7.97
CA VAL A 40 -46.35 39.24 -8.38
C VAL A 40 -47.42 40.10 -7.66
N ASP A 41 -47.09 40.68 -6.50
CA ASP A 41 -48.04 41.46 -5.69
C ASP A 41 -47.74 42.98 -5.66
N LYS A 42 -46.50 43.44 -5.89
CA LYS A 42 -46.15 44.89 -5.92
C LYS A 42 -44.97 45.24 -6.85
N GLU A 43 -44.97 46.47 -7.37
CA GLU A 43 -43.82 47.05 -8.10
C GLU A 43 -42.63 47.28 -7.15
N ILE A 44 -41.57 46.49 -7.34
CA ILE A 44 -40.33 46.57 -6.55
C ILE A 44 -39.37 47.58 -7.20
N ASP A 45 -38.73 48.40 -6.38
CA ASP A 45 -37.69 49.34 -6.80
C ASP A 45 -36.52 48.64 -7.53
N THR A 46 -36.18 49.17 -8.70
CA THR A 46 -35.08 48.73 -9.57
C THR A 46 -33.72 48.62 -8.86
N SER A 47 -33.47 49.43 -7.83
CA SER A 47 -32.23 49.38 -7.04
C SER A 47 -32.06 48.05 -6.28
N ILE A 48 -33.16 47.52 -5.74
CA ILE A 48 -33.17 46.25 -5.00
C ILE A 48 -32.96 45.09 -5.98
N LEU A 49 -33.58 45.17 -7.16
CA LEU A 49 -33.46 44.14 -8.19
C LEU A 49 -32.01 44.03 -8.71
N ASN A 50 -31.34 45.16 -8.93
CA ASN A 50 -29.93 45.19 -9.33
C ASN A 50 -29.00 44.60 -8.27
N THR A 51 -29.29 44.85 -6.98
CA THR A 51 -28.52 44.28 -5.87
C THR A 51 -28.60 42.76 -5.83
N ILE A 52 -29.78 42.20 -6.09
CA ILE A 52 -30.00 40.76 -6.09
C ILE A 52 -29.29 40.10 -7.28
N VAL A 53 -29.45 40.67 -8.47
CA VAL A 53 -28.76 40.19 -9.67
C VAL A 53 -27.23 40.22 -9.48
N PHE A 54 -26.71 41.25 -8.83
CA PHE A 54 -25.29 41.34 -8.47
C PHE A 54 -24.88 40.27 -7.45
N ALA A 55 -25.64 40.06 -6.38
CA ALA A 55 -25.34 39.03 -5.38
C ALA A 55 -25.32 37.61 -5.97
N VAL A 56 -26.23 37.34 -6.90
CA VAL A 56 -26.36 36.04 -7.58
C VAL A 56 -25.20 35.82 -8.54
N SER A 57 -24.89 36.83 -9.36
CA SER A 57 -23.76 36.76 -10.30
C SER A 57 -22.42 36.64 -9.57
N ALA A 58 -22.21 37.38 -8.47
CA ALA A 58 -21.01 37.27 -7.65
C ALA A 58 -20.88 35.89 -6.99
N SER A 59 -21.98 35.34 -6.45
CA SER A 59 -21.99 34.00 -5.84
C SER A 59 -21.71 32.91 -6.88
N LEU A 60 -22.26 33.03 -8.09
CA LEU A 60 -22.03 32.08 -9.17
C LEU A 60 -20.58 32.15 -9.70
N ALA A 61 -20.03 33.36 -9.83
CA ALA A 61 -18.64 33.57 -10.21
C ALA A 61 -17.67 32.97 -9.19
N PHE A 62 -17.95 33.16 -7.89
CA PHE A 62 -17.15 32.56 -6.83
C PHE A 62 -17.18 31.03 -6.87
N LEU A 63 -18.36 30.43 -7.06
CA LEU A 63 -18.50 28.98 -7.18
C LEU A 63 -17.72 28.45 -8.39
N LEU A 64 -17.80 29.11 -9.55
CA LEU A 64 -17.05 28.71 -10.75
C LEU A 64 -15.54 28.72 -10.52
N VAL A 65 -15.02 29.76 -9.85
CA VAL A 65 -13.59 29.85 -9.50
C VAL A 65 -13.20 28.73 -8.54
N GLU A 66 -14.00 28.49 -7.49
CA GLU A 66 -13.72 27.43 -6.50
C GLU A 66 -13.81 26.03 -7.11
N LEU A 67 -14.74 25.81 -8.05
CA LEU A 67 -14.89 24.57 -8.81
C LEU A 67 -13.66 24.33 -9.71
N LEU A 68 -13.17 25.38 -10.40
CA LEU A 68 -11.94 25.32 -11.19
C LEU A 68 -10.74 24.95 -10.31
N TYR A 69 -10.59 25.59 -9.15
CA TYR A 69 -9.54 25.24 -8.19
C TYR A 69 -9.66 23.81 -7.69
N PHE A 70 -10.88 23.34 -7.41
CA PHE A 70 -11.15 21.97 -6.99
C PHE A 70 -10.75 20.95 -8.08
N PHE A 71 -11.09 21.21 -9.35
CA PHE A 71 -10.68 20.35 -10.47
C PHE A 71 -9.16 20.34 -10.69
N ILE A 72 -8.50 21.49 -10.54
CA ILE A 72 -7.04 21.60 -10.63
C ILE A 72 -6.37 20.80 -9.50
N ASP A 73 -6.85 20.94 -8.26
CA ASP A 73 -6.31 20.23 -7.09
C ASP A 73 -6.55 18.73 -7.18
N MET A 74 -7.74 18.29 -7.59
CA MET A 74 -8.04 16.88 -7.87
C MET A 74 -7.10 16.28 -8.91
N ASN A 75 -6.83 17.00 -10.00
CA ASN A 75 -5.92 16.54 -11.04
C ASN A 75 -4.46 16.51 -10.55
N LYS A 76 -4.01 17.47 -9.73
CA LYS A 76 -2.70 17.42 -9.09
C LYS A 76 -2.56 16.23 -8.14
N LYS A 77 -3.58 15.95 -7.31
CA LYS A 77 -3.63 14.77 -6.43
C LYS A 77 -3.63 13.45 -7.19
N ARG A 78 -4.30 13.37 -8.34
CA ARG A 78 -4.28 12.18 -9.21
C ARG A 78 -2.92 11.97 -9.87
N LYS A 79 -2.28 13.04 -10.36
CA LYS A 79 -0.94 12.97 -11.00
C LYS A 79 0.15 12.58 -10.00
N THR A 80 0.11 13.12 -8.79
CA THR A 80 1.06 12.78 -7.72
C THR A 80 0.93 11.32 -7.27
N LYS A 81 -0.30 10.80 -7.10
CA LYS A 81 -0.52 9.38 -6.79
C LYS A 81 0.03 8.46 -7.88
N LYS A 82 -0.25 8.72 -9.16
CA LYS A 82 0.28 7.91 -10.27
C LYS A 82 1.81 7.96 -10.37
N ALA A 83 2.41 9.11 -10.11
CA ALA A 83 3.87 9.25 -10.11
C ALA A 83 4.51 8.49 -8.92
N GLN A 84 3.87 8.48 -7.76
CA GLN A 84 4.33 7.72 -6.59
C GLN A 84 4.22 6.21 -6.81
N THR A 85 3.14 5.72 -7.42
CA THR A 85 3.00 4.29 -7.73
C THR A 85 4.06 3.83 -8.74
N LEU A 86 4.30 4.59 -9.80
CA LEU A 86 5.34 4.28 -10.79
C LEU A 86 6.75 4.28 -10.19
N LYS A 87 7.04 5.22 -9.28
CA LYS A 87 8.32 5.23 -8.55
C LYS A 87 8.49 4.00 -7.67
N LEU A 88 7.44 3.59 -6.96
CA LEU A 88 7.46 2.42 -6.09
C LEU A 88 7.65 1.13 -6.90
N GLU A 89 6.96 0.99 -8.03
CA GLU A 89 7.12 -0.15 -8.94
C GLU A 89 8.53 -0.22 -9.51
N LYS A 90 9.09 0.93 -9.92
CA LYS A 90 10.46 0.99 -10.40
C LYS A 90 11.45 0.56 -9.31
N GLN A 91 11.30 1.09 -8.10
CA GLN A 91 12.14 0.71 -6.95
C GLN A 91 12.06 -0.79 -6.65
N LYS A 92 10.86 -1.38 -6.73
CA LYS A 92 10.68 -2.84 -6.55
C LYS A 92 11.42 -3.64 -7.63
N LYS A 93 11.33 -3.21 -8.90
CA LYS A 93 12.05 -3.86 -10.00
C LYS A 93 13.56 -3.74 -9.85
N ASP A 94 14.05 -2.54 -9.54
CA ASP A 94 15.49 -2.28 -9.34
C ASP A 94 16.03 -3.13 -8.17
N PHE A 95 15.25 -3.29 -7.09
CA PHE A 95 15.59 -4.15 -5.96
C PHE A 95 15.64 -5.64 -6.34
N LEU A 96 14.64 -6.13 -7.06
CA LEU A 96 14.63 -7.51 -7.57
C LEU A 96 15.81 -7.80 -8.50
N GLU A 97 16.14 -6.85 -9.38
CA GLU A 97 17.29 -6.98 -10.27
C GLU A 97 18.60 -7.02 -9.49
N SER A 98 18.74 -6.18 -8.46
CA SER A 98 19.88 -6.22 -7.54
C SER A 98 19.99 -7.56 -6.82
N TYR A 99 18.87 -8.10 -6.32
CA TYR A 99 18.83 -9.42 -5.72
C TYR A 99 19.27 -10.50 -6.71
N ASN A 100 18.72 -10.52 -7.93
CA ASN A 100 19.07 -11.51 -8.95
C ASN A 100 20.55 -11.44 -9.37
N ARG A 101 21.16 -10.25 -9.38
CA ARG A 101 22.60 -10.11 -9.61
C ARG A 101 23.45 -10.62 -8.46
N TYR A 102 23.01 -10.42 -7.22
CA TYR A 102 23.75 -10.83 -6.03
C TYR A 102 23.56 -12.30 -5.68
N LYS A 103 22.40 -12.87 -6.03
CA LYS A 103 21.99 -14.25 -5.74
C LYS A 103 23.08 -15.32 -5.96
N PRO A 104 23.85 -15.32 -7.07
CA PRO A 104 24.90 -16.31 -7.28
C PRO A 104 26.03 -16.27 -6.25
N PHE A 105 26.24 -15.11 -5.62
CA PHE A 105 27.30 -14.86 -4.64
C PHE A 105 26.84 -15.06 -3.20
N ILE A 106 25.57 -15.37 -2.98
CA ILE A 106 25.04 -15.67 -1.64
C ILE A 106 25.64 -16.98 -1.16
N ASP A 107 26.33 -16.90 -0.02
CA ASP A 107 26.97 -18.04 0.63
C ASP A 107 25.91 -19.07 1.12
N PRO A 108 26.32 -20.34 1.33
CA PRO A 108 25.38 -21.39 1.72
C PRO A 108 24.61 -21.09 3.02
N ASN A 109 25.25 -20.47 4.02
CA ASN A 109 24.62 -20.18 5.31
C ASN A 109 23.54 -19.10 5.14
N SER A 110 23.84 -18.03 4.41
CA SER A 110 22.88 -17.00 4.02
C SER A 110 21.70 -17.57 3.23
N ARG A 111 21.92 -18.56 2.35
CA ARG A 111 20.80 -19.23 1.64
C ARG A 111 19.88 -19.97 2.59
N VAL A 112 20.43 -20.67 3.60
CA VAL A 112 19.62 -21.35 4.62
C VAL A 112 18.79 -20.33 5.39
N ILE A 113 19.39 -19.21 5.81
CA ILE A 113 18.68 -18.12 6.47
C ILE A 113 17.53 -17.58 5.60
N LEU A 114 17.77 -17.32 4.32
CA LEU A 114 16.73 -16.85 3.40
C LEU A 114 15.58 -17.87 3.25
N LYS A 115 15.89 -19.17 3.23
CA LYS A 115 14.90 -20.25 3.16
C LYS A 115 14.06 -20.34 4.43
N GLU A 116 14.67 -20.22 5.60
CA GLU A 116 13.93 -20.23 6.87
C GLU A 116 13.01 -19.01 6.99
N LEU A 117 13.52 -17.83 6.60
CA LEU A 117 12.80 -16.57 6.67
C LEU A 117 11.69 -16.40 5.61
N SER A 118 11.69 -17.22 4.55
CA SER A 118 10.61 -17.21 3.53
C SER A 118 9.32 -17.85 4.06
N ILE A 119 9.43 -18.75 5.06
CA ILE A 119 8.30 -19.41 5.69
C ILE A 119 7.71 -18.51 6.77
N LYS A 120 8.56 -18.03 7.69
CA LYS A 120 8.13 -17.19 8.81
C LYS A 120 9.29 -16.37 9.38
N PRO A 121 9.00 -15.27 10.09
CA PRO A 121 10.02 -14.61 10.90
C PRO A 121 10.65 -15.59 11.90
N TYR A 122 11.98 -15.53 12.03
CA TYR A 122 12.75 -16.48 12.82
C TYR A 122 13.84 -15.74 13.63
N PRO A 123 14.12 -16.15 14.89
CA PRO A 123 15.19 -15.55 15.66
C PRO A 123 16.54 -16.09 15.18
N ILE A 124 17.45 -15.18 14.87
CA ILE A 124 18.80 -15.51 14.41
C ILE A 124 19.81 -14.84 15.35
N GLU A 125 20.91 -15.54 15.62
CA GLU A 125 22.02 -14.98 16.36
C GLU A 125 22.67 -13.81 15.61
N THR A 126 22.91 -12.71 16.31
CA THR A 126 23.45 -11.47 15.72
C THR A 126 24.87 -11.64 15.17
N ASP A 127 25.61 -12.63 15.71
CA ASP A 127 27.01 -12.90 15.35
C ASP A 127 27.11 -13.89 14.17
N ASN A 128 26.00 -14.27 13.55
CA ASN A 128 25.98 -15.19 12.41
C ASN A 128 26.56 -14.51 11.15
N ASP A 129 27.64 -15.07 10.59
CA ASP A 129 28.33 -14.52 9.41
C ASP A 129 27.41 -14.35 8.18
N GLY A 130 26.44 -15.23 8.00
CA GLY A 130 25.47 -15.13 6.89
C GLY A 130 24.47 -14.00 7.06
N LEU A 131 24.23 -13.54 8.30
CA LEU A 131 23.27 -12.49 8.58
C LEU A 131 23.75 -11.12 8.08
N ARG A 132 25.05 -10.84 8.21
CA ARG A 132 25.63 -9.52 7.90
C ARG A 132 25.43 -9.13 6.44
N ASN A 133 25.76 -10.02 5.52
CA ASN A 133 25.61 -9.77 4.08
C ASN A 133 24.14 -9.52 3.69
N LEU A 134 23.22 -10.28 4.28
CA LEU A 134 21.78 -10.14 4.02
C LEU A 134 21.23 -8.81 4.55
N LEU A 135 21.73 -8.32 5.69
CA LEU A 135 21.38 -7.01 6.26
C LEU A 135 21.95 -5.85 5.46
N GLU A 136 23.23 -5.93 5.06
CA GLU A 136 23.90 -4.90 4.26
C GLU A 136 23.15 -4.64 2.95
N HIS A 137 22.65 -5.70 2.31
CA HIS A 137 21.85 -5.63 1.08
C HIS A 137 20.34 -5.46 1.30
N ARG A 138 19.88 -5.35 2.55
CA ARG A 138 18.46 -5.20 2.93
C ARG A 138 17.53 -6.30 2.42
N PHE A 139 18.06 -7.50 2.21
CA PHE A 139 17.26 -8.68 1.88
C PHE A 139 16.45 -9.16 3.06
N ILE A 140 16.92 -8.89 4.28
CA ILE A 140 16.21 -9.17 5.52
C ILE A 140 16.09 -7.89 6.35
N GLU A 141 15.07 -7.84 7.19
CA GLU A 141 14.80 -6.70 8.09
C GLU A 141 14.70 -7.20 9.53
N PRO A 142 15.34 -6.51 10.49
CA PRO A 142 15.13 -6.79 11.90
C PRO A 142 13.71 -6.38 12.32
N LEU A 143 13.08 -7.19 13.17
CA LEU A 143 11.77 -6.92 13.77
C LEU A 143 11.91 -6.50 15.22
N GLU A 144 12.48 -7.38 16.04
CA GLU A 144 12.54 -7.21 17.49
C GLU A 144 13.77 -7.94 18.05
N ASN A 145 14.38 -7.36 19.09
CA ASN A 145 15.48 -7.98 19.80
C ASN A 145 14.91 -8.88 20.90
N VAL A 146 15.26 -10.16 20.89
CA VAL A 146 14.81 -11.15 21.89
C VAL A 146 15.80 -11.23 23.06
N GLY A 147 17.02 -10.75 22.86
CA GLY A 147 18.06 -10.69 23.89
C GLY A 147 19.31 -9.97 23.41
N LEU A 148 20.42 -10.16 24.14
CA LEU A 148 21.71 -9.51 23.84
C LEU A 148 22.38 -10.02 22.56
N ARG A 149 22.04 -11.23 22.11
CA ARG A 149 22.68 -11.90 20.97
C ARG A 149 21.72 -12.50 19.95
N MET A 150 20.41 -12.26 20.09
CA MET A 150 19.38 -12.79 19.20
C MET A 150 18.36 -11.73 18.85
N ALA A 151 18.00 -11.67 17.58
CA ALA A 151 16.95 -10.81 17.07
C ALA A 151 16.06 -11.58 16.08
N PHE A 152 14.78 -11.24 16.06
CA PHE A 152 13.87 -11.70 15.01
C PHE A 152 14.15 -10.95 13.73
N PHE A 153 14.31 -11.70 12.66
CA PHE A 153 14.39 -11.15 11.32
C PHE A 153 13.19 -11.60 10.51
N LYS A 154 12.86 -10.81 9.48
CA LYS A 154 11.92 -11.18 8.43
C LYS A 154 12.57 -11.00 7.08
N LEU A 155 12.12 -11.80 6.12
CA LEU A 155 12.49 -11.62 4.73
C LEU A 155 11.84 -10.35 4.15
N ASN A 156 12.56 -9.63 3.30
CA ASN A 156 11.99 -8.52 2.55
C ASN A 156 10.89 -9.06 1.61
N PRO A 157 9.65 -8.55 1.70
CA PRO A 157 8.52 -9.11 0.96
C PRO A 157 8.69 -9.02 -0.55
N ILE A 158 9.55 -8.13 -1.05
CA ILE A 158 9.81 -7.98 -2.48
C ILE A 158 10.45 -9.24 -3.06
N ILE A 159 11.38 -9.88 -2.33
CA ILE A 159 12.12 -11.06 -2.81
C ILE A 159 11.52 -12.39 -2.37
N ASN A 160 10.50 -12.38 -1.50
CA ASN A 160 9.91 -13.59 -0.93
C ASN A 160 9.51 -14.62 -1.99
N ASN A 161 8.74 -14.17 -2.99
CA ASN A 161 8.29 -15.06 -4.07
C ASN A 161 9.45 -15.66 -4.86
N GLN A 162 10.53 -14.90 -5.05
CA GLN A 162 11.71 -15.39 -5.77
C GLN A 162 12.45 -16.44 -4.95
N VAL A 163 12.65 -16.19 -3.65
CA VAL A 163 13.30 -17.14 -2.73
C VAL A 163 12.51 -18.45 -2.63
N VAL A 164 11.19 -18.38 -2.52
CA VAL A 164 10.31 -19.56 -2.49
C VAL A 164 10.41 -20.34 -3.80
N SER A 165 10.27 -19.65 -4.94
CA SER A 165 10.37 -20.29 -6.27
C SER A 165 11.73 -20.96 -6.51
N ASP A 166 12.81 -20.32 -6.06
CA ASP A 166 14.16 -20.86 -6.14
C ASP A 166 14.31 -22.14 -5.30
N TRP A 167 13.72 -22.14 -4.10
CA TRP A 167 13.77 -23.28 -3.18
C TRP A 167 12.97 -24.48 -3.69
N GLU A 168 11.75 -24.25 -4.19
CA GLU A 168 10.92 -25.29 -4.80
C GLU A 168 11.62 -25.93 -6.00
N SER A 169 12.28 -25.11 -6.83
CA SER A 169 13.08 -25.59 -7.97
C SER A 169 14.26 -26.43 -7.50
N GLU A 170 14.98 -26.01 -6.47
CA GLU A 170 16.10 -26.75 -5.89
C GLU A 170 15.65 -28.11 -5.34
N ILE A 171 14.57 -28.15 -4.55
CA ILE A 171 13.97 -29.40 -4.03
C ILE A 171 13.59 -30.32 -5.19
N LYS A 172 12.87 -29.79 -6.19
CA LYS A 172 12.42 -30.59 -7.33
C LYS A 172 13.60 -31.20 -8.09
N ASN A 173 14.66 -30.43 -8.30
CA ASN A 173 15.87 -30.91 -8.98
C ASN A 173 16.59 -31.99 -8.18
N GLU A 174 16.73 -31.82 -6.87
CA GLU A 174 17.36 -32.82 -6.00
C GLU A 174 16.50 -34.09 -5.91
N LEU A 175 15.18 -33.96 -5.82
CA LEU A 175 14.25 -35.08 -5.83
C LEU A 175 14.33 -35.87 -7.14
N GLN A 176 14.35 -35.20 -8.29
CA GLN A 176 14.54 -35.85 -9.59
C GLN A 176 15.90 -36.55 -9.71
N LYS A 177 16.99 -35.94 -9.21
CA LYS A 177 18.30 -36.60 -9.16
C LYS A 177 18.26 -37.84 -8.27
N PHE A 178 17.60 -37.75 -7.13
CA PHE A 178 17.46 -38.85 -6.21
C PHE A 178 16.64 -39.99 -6.83
N GLU A 179 15.48 -39.70 -7.44
CA GLU A 179 14.67 -40.65 -8.20
C GLU A 179 15.48 -41.37 -9.28
N SER A 180 16.27 -40.63 -10.06
CA SER A 180 17.08 -41.19 -11.15
C SER A 180 18.14 -42.20 -10.69
N LYS A 181 18.53 -42.18 -9.40
CA LYS A 181 19.50 -43.11 -8.83
C LYS A 181 18.89 -44.47 -8.47
N PHE A 182 17.57 -44.58 -8.36
CA PHE A 182 16.90 -45.80 -7.93
C PHE A 182 15.94 -46.31 -9.02
N LYS A 183 16.16 -47.55 -9.50
CA LYS A 183 15.25 -48.21 -10.45
C LYS A 183 13.83 -48.40 -9.91
N ASN A 184 13.69 -48.67 -8.60
CA ASN A 184 12.41 -48.84 -7.91
C ASN A 184 12.25 -47.79 -6.80
N PHE A 185 12.26 -46.51 -7.17
CA PHE A 185 12.11 -45.39 -6.23
C PHE A 185 10.90 -45.53 -5.28
N ASN A 186 9.77 -46.02 -5.80
CA ASN A 186 8.56 -46.24 -4.99
C ASN A 186 8.73 -47.33 -3.91
N GLU A 187 9.53 -48.36 -4.15
CA GLU A 187 9.81 -49.38 -3.13
C GLU A 187 10.70 -48.79 -2.02
N VAL A 188 11.70 -47.99 -2.37
CA VAL A 188 12.57 -47.31 -1.40
C VAL A 188 11.77 -46.34 -0.54
N LEU A 189 10.87 -45.55 -1.14
CA LEU A 189 9.97 -44.66 -0.39
C LEU A 189 9.03 -45.44 0.55
N ASN A 190 8.52 -46.59 0.10
CA ASN A 190 7.65 -47.43 0.92
C ASN A 190 8.41 -48.03 2.11
N CYS A 191 9.67 -48.46 1.93
CA CYS A 191 10.52 -48.92 3.03
C CYS A 191 10.82 -47.80 4.03
N MET A 192 11.15 -46.59 3.56
CA MET A 192 11.37 -45.45 4.47
C MET A 192 10.10 -45.09 5.25
N ARG A 193 8.92 -45.19 4.62
CA ARG A 193 7.63 -44.93 5.28
C ARG A 193 7.25 -46.00 6.31
N SER A 194 7.60 -47.27 6.09
CA SER A 194 7.36 -48.33 7.08
C SER A 194 8.23 -48.11 8.32
N ASP A 195 9.49 -47.74 8.14
CA ASP A 195 10.42 -47.52 9.25
C ASP A 195 10.05 -46.30 10.10
N LEU A 196 9.42 -45.27 9.49
CA LEU A 196 8.89 -44.11 10.20
C LEU A 196 7.63 -44.40 11.02
N LYS A 197 6.83 -45.40 10.65
CA LYS A 197 5.64 -45.81 11.42
C LYS A 197 6.00 -46.57 12.71
N ASP A 198 7.15 -47.23 12.72
CA ASP A 198 7.64 -48.01 13.86
C ASP A 198 8.65 -47.21 14.73
N ALA A 199 8.97 -45.98 14.34
CA ALA A 199 9.81 -45.09 15.13
C ALA A 199 9.03 -44.62 16.38
N PRO A 200 9.61 -44.72 17.60
CA PRO A 200 8.99 -44.12 18.78
C PRO A 200 8.84 -42.62 18.51
N THR A 201 7.62 -42.12 18.67
CA THR A 201 7.25 -40.72 18.49
C THR A 201 8.16 -39.80 19.30
N LEU A 202 9.24 -39.32 18.67
CA LEU A 202 9.85 -38.06 19.06
C LEU A 202 8.90 -36.97 18.56
N ASP A 203 8.16 -36.41 19.51
CA ASP A 203 7.31 -35.22 19.46
C ASP A 203 6.76 -34.79 18.09
N GLY A 204 5.42 -34.72 18.03
CA GLY A 204 4.58 -34.53 16.84
C GLY A 204 4.80 -33.27 15.98
N GLU A 205 5.91 -32.54 16.11
CA GLU A 205 6.26 -31.40 15.26
C GLU A 205 6.94 -31.78 13.93
N ILE A 206 7.50 -32.98 13.80
CA ILE A 206 8.21 -33.39 12.57
C ILE A 206 7.24 -33.93 11.50
N TYR A 207 6.15 -34.59 11.92
CA TYR A 207 5.17 -35.17 10.99
C TYR A 207 4.39 -34.11 10.19
N ASP A 208 4.10 -32.96 10.80
CA ASP A 208 3.39 -31.87 10.11
C ASP A 208 4.25 -31.16 9.05
N ARG A 209 5.58 -31.19 9.17
CA ARG A 209 6.48 -30.54 8.19
C ARG A 209 6.57 -31.30 6.86
N PHE A 210 6.33 -32.60 6.83
CA PHE A 210 6.39 -33.39 5.60
C PHE A 210 5.08 -33.37 4.79
N ASN A 211 3.93 -33.21 5.44
CA ASN A 211 2.63 -33.17 4.75
C ASN A 211 2.38 -31.87 3.96
N ILE A 212 3.14 -30.80 4.22
CA ILE A 212 3.02 -29.53 3.49
C ILE A 212 3.74 -29.60 2.12
N ILE A 213 4.67 -30.53 1.93
CA ILE A 213 5.49 -30.64 0.70
C ILE A 213 4.82 -31.56 -0.35
N SER A 214 3.77 -32.29 0.02
CA SER A 214 3.14 -33.33 -0.83
C SER A 214 1.73 -33.01 -1.34
N ASN A 215 1.31 -31.73 -1.35
CA ASN A 215 0.08 -31.29 -2.01
C ASN A 215 0.34 -30.21 -3.06
#